data_AF-A0A7I9ZR78-F1
#
_entry.id   AF-A0A7I9ZR78-F1
#
_cell.length_a   1.000
_cell.length_b   1.000
_cell.length_c   1.000
_cell.angle_alpha   90.00
_cell.angle_beta   90.00
_cell.angle_gamma   90.00
#
_symmetry.space_group_name_H-M   'P 1'
#
loop_
_entity.id
_entity.type
_entity.pdbx_description
1 polymer ?
#
loop_
_entity_poly.entity_id
_entity_poly.type
_entity_poly.pdbx_seq_one_letter_code
_entity_poly.pdbx_strand_id
1 'polypeptide(L)'
;MTTGDHDPWGWVGERPPTEYKQIWVSPLSFLTPLPEGAVLRWVYDEDDDITFSLLVRLTEAEAQRVYESPPSSGMLESVRKDLHWRGSLLTLSGDFDEPFPTWRYRIPGDLSEDEFIADLMNPPFEVVRDAILTAQQRRDAKFAAPLLSFALAS
;
A
#
# COMPACT_ATOMS: atom_id res chain seq x y z
N MET A 1 22.86 -0.37 -40.33
CA MET A 1 21.52 -0.81 -39.91
C MET A 1 21.65 -2.12 -39.16
N THR A 2 21.65 -2.02 -37.83
CA THR A 2 20.98 -2.92 -36.89
C THR A 2 20.85 -2.08 -35.63
N THR A 3 19.61 -1.76 -35.29
CA THR A 3 19.18 -1.06 -34.09
C THR A 3 19.71 -1.80 -32.87
N GLY A 4 20.61 -1.17 -32.12
CA GLY A 4 20.92 -1.62 -30.77
C GLY A 4 19.70 -1.29 -29.92
N ASP A 5 18.93 -2.32 -29.57
CA ASP A 5 17.84 -2.22 -28.62
C ASP A 5 18.40 -1.67 -27.31
N HIS A 6 17.99 -0.44 -26.99
CA HIS A 6 18.07 0.09 -25.64
C HIS A 6 17.16 -0.80 -24.79
N ASP A 7 17.74 -1.65 -23.97
CA ASP A 7 17.08 -2.18 -22.77
C ASP A 7 17.09 -1.04 -21.73
N PRO A 8 15.95 -0.43 -21.39
CA PRO A 8 15.93 0.63 -20.39
C PRO A 8 16.14 0.11 -18.96
N TRP A 9 16.19 -1.22 -18.72
CA TRP A 9 16.17 -1.78 -17.37
C TRP A 9 17.14 -2.93 -17.08
N GLY A 10 17.99 -3.33 -18.03
CA GLY A 10 19.24 -4.07 -17.81
C GLY A 10 19.20 -5.15 -16.73
N TRP A 11 18.71 -6.35 -17.07
CA TRP A 11 19.00 -7.56 -16.29
C TRP A 11 19.45 -8.70 -17.21
N VAL A 12 20.77 -8.88 -17.29
CA VAL A 12 21.43 -10.07 -17.85
C VAL A 12 22.25 -10.70 -16.73
N GLY A 13 21.83 -11.87 -16.24
CA GLY A 13 22.67 -12.78 -15.46
C GLY A 13 22.75 -12.57 -13.94
N GLU A 14 22.58 -13.70 -13.24
CA GLU A 14 23.11 -14.06 -11.92
C GLU A 14 22.89 -13.13 -10.70
N ARG A 15 21.91 -13.54 -9.88
CA ARG A 15 21.57 -13.10 -8.50
C ARG A 15 21.25 -11.60 -8.32
N PRO A 16 20.06 -11.24 -7.83
CA PRO A 16 19.80 -9.85 -7.48
C PRO A 16 20.71 -9.43 -6.30
N PRO A 17 21.28 -8.21 -6.36
CA PRO A 17 22.24 -7.73 -5.37
C PRO A 17 21.59 -7.52 -4.01
N THR A 18 22.37 -7.77 -2.96
CA THR A 18 22.07 -7.59 -1.53
C THR A 18 21.94 -6.12 -1.12
N GLU A 19 21.37 -5.28 -1.97
CA GLU A 19 20.97 -3.91 -1.64
C GLU A 19 19.46 -3.80 -1.79
N TYR A 20 18.77 -3.60 -0.66
CA TYR A 20 17.31 -3.53 -0.52
C TYR A 20 16.72 -2.31 -1.24
N LYS A 21 16.84 -2.24 -2.57
CA LYS A 21 16.24 -1.17 -3.36
C LYS A 21 14.75 -1.49 -3.55
N GLN A 22 13.90 -0.62 -3.04
CA GLN A 22 12.46 -0.70 -3.29
C GLN A 22 12.20 -0.67 -4.80
N ILE A 23 11.35 -1.57 -5.28
CA ILE A 23 10.94 -1.62 -6.69
C ILE A 23 9.57 -0.97 -6.77
N TRP A 24 9.51 0.20 -7.39
CA TRP A 24 8.25 0.94 -7.56
C TRP A 24 7.37 0.24 -8.59
N VAL A 25 6.13 -0.05 -8.20
CA VAL A 25 5.08 -0.55 -9.10
C VAL A 25 4.14 0.60 -9.50
N SER A 26 3.99 1.59 -8.61
CA SER A 26 3.37 2.89 -8.87
C SER A 26 4.02 3.97 -7.98
N PRO A 27 3.70 5.28 -8.12
CA PRO A 27 4.35 6.34 -7.32
C PRO A 27 4.33 6.14 -5.80
N LEU A 28 3.36 5.39 -5.27
CA LEU A 28 3.21 5.13 -3.83
C LEU A 28 3.14 3.63 -3.49
N SER A 29 3.10 2.76 -4.50
CA SER A 29 3.11 1.31 -4.31
C SER A 29 4.45 0.72 -4.73
N PHE A 30 5.03 -0.10 -3.87
CA PHE A 30 6.36 -0.65 -4.09
C PHE A 30 6.52 -2.04 -3.49
N LEU A 31 7.43 -2.81 -4.08
CA LEU A 31 7.91 -4.08 -3.57
C LEU A 31 9.19 -3.86 -2.76
N THR A 32 9.23 -4.41 -1.55
CA THR A 32 10.44 -4.48 -0.72
C THR A 32 10.97 -5.92 -0.77
N PRO A 33 12.18 -6.16 -1.31
CA PRO A 33 12.76 -7.50 -1.36
C PRO A 33 12.96 -8.12 0.02
N LEU A 34 12.73 -9.43 0.12
CA LEU A 34 13.03 -10.28 1.28
C LEU A 34 13.88 -11.49 0.83
N PRO A 35 14.60 -12.17 1.75
CA PRO A 35 15.39 -13.36 1.40
C PRO A 35 14.61 -14.49 0.70
N GLU A 36 13.29 -14.56 0.90
CA GLU A 36 12.41 -15.60 0.35
C GLU A 36 11.19 -15.00 -0.39
N GLY A 37 11.35 -13.82 -1.02
CA GLY A 37 10.30 -13.18 -1.80
C GLY A 37 10.28 -11.67 -1.64
N ALA A 38 9.10 -11.09 -1.42
CA ALA A 38 8.94 -9.65 -1.23
C ALA A 38 7.73 -9.30 -0.35
N VAL A 39 7.69 -8.04 0.10
CA VAL A 39 6.45 -7.40 0.61
C VAL A 39 6.03 -6.34 -0.38
N LEU A 40 4.82 -6.47 -0.91
CA LEU A 40 4.14 -5.41 -1.64
C LEU A 40 3.49 -4.47 -0.62
N ARG A 41 3.81 -3.18 -0.70
CA ARG A 41 2.93 -2.12 -0.22
C ARG A 41 2.12 -1.62 -1.40
N TRP A 42 0.81 -1.81 -1.34
CA TRP A 42 -0.12 -1.29 -2.33
C TRP A 42 -0.96 -0.18 -1.71
N VAL A 43 -0.84 1.04 -2.22
CA VAL A 43 -1.75 2.14 -1.94
C VAL A 43 -2.92 2.03 -2.90
N TYR A 44 -4.10 1.71 -2.37
CA TYR A 44 -5.31 1.50 -3.16
C TYR A 44 -6.32 2.65 -3.05
N ASP A 45 -6.18 3.49 -2.03
CA ASP A 45 -6.95 4.72 -1.88
C ASP A 45 -6.08 5.77 -1.17
N GLU A 46 -6.11 7.00 -1.68
CA GLU A 46 -5.37 8.14 -1.16
C GLU A 46 -6.24 9.40 -1.30
N ASP A 47 -6.41 10.08 -0.17
CA ASP A 47 -7.00 11.41 -0.06
C ASP A 47 -6.00 12.36 0.62
N ASP A 48 -6.28 13.66 0.63
CA ASP A 48 -5.38 14.72 1.13
C ASP A 48 -4.90 14.48 2.58
N ASP A 49 -5.71 13.82 3.40
CA ASP A 49 -5.44 13.60 4.83
C ASP A 49 -5.09 12.13 5.16
N ILE A 50 -5.49 11.17 4.31
CA ILE A 50 -5.50 9.74 4.64
C ILE A 50 -5.12 8.89 3.43
N THR A 51 -4.19 7.97 3.62
CA THR A 51 -3.78 6.95 2.66
C THR A 51 -4.10 5.57 3.21
N PHE A 52 -4.84 4.78 2.45
CA PHE A 52 -5.07 3.37 2.73
C PHE A 52 -4.04 2.53 1.99
N SER A 53 -3.41 1.60 2.70
CA SER A 53 -2.46 0.67 2.10
C SER A 53 -2.69 -0.76 2.54
N LEU A 54 -2.37 -1.69 1.65
CA LEU A 54 -2.34 -3.13 1.89
C LEU A 54 -0.89 -3.61 1.82
N LEU A 55 -0.44 -4.30 2.87
CA LEU A 55 0.85 -4.98 2.92
C LEU A 55 0.65 -6.47 2.67
N VAL A 56 1.23 -6.98 1.59
CA VAL A 56 1.07 -8.36 1.14
C VAL A 56 2.43 -9.02 1.01
N ARG A 57 2.61 -10.15 1.68
CA ARG A 57 3.79 -10.99 1.48
C ARG A 57 3.62 -11.80 0.20
N LEU A 58 4.61 -11.75 -0.66
CA LEU A 58 4.65 -12.44 -1.94
C LEU A 58 5.90 -13.33 -2.01
N THR A 59 5.77 -14.49 -2.65
CA THR A 59 6.93 -15.28 -3.08
C THR A 59 7.65 -14.54 -4.20
N GLU A 60 8.88 -14.93 -4.53
CA GLU A 60 9.62 -14.33 -5.63
C GLU A 60 8.84 -14.42 -6.96
N ALA A 61 8.25 -15.58 -7.26
CA ALA A 61 7.46 -15.80 -8.47
C ALA A 61 6.15 -15.00 -8.51
N GLU A 62 5.54 -14.68 -7.36
CA GLU A 62 4.37 -13.81 -7.30
C GLU A 62 4.76 -12.34 -7.44
N ALA A 63 5.84 -11.91 -6.77
CA ALA A 63 6.34 -10.55 -6.87
C ALA A 63 6.73 -10.20 -8.32
N GLN A 64 7.39 -11.13 -9.02
CA GLN A 64 7.71 -10.98 -10.44
C GLN A 64 6.44 -10.82 -11.29
N ARG A 65 5.42 -11.65 -11.07
CA ARG A 65 4.14 -11.55 -11.80
C ARG A 65 3.43 -10.23 -11.56
N VAL A 66 3.41 -9.74 -10.32
CA VAL A 66 2.86 -8.41 -9.98
C VAL A 66 3.61 -7.31 -10.72
N TYR A 67 4.94 -7.37 -10.72
CA TYR A 67 5.79 -6.39 -11.39
C TYR A 67 5.60 -6.36 -12.92
N GLU A 68 5.46 -7.53 -13.55
CA GLU A 68 5.28 -7.65 -15.01
C GLU A 68 3.83 -7.38 -15.47
N SER A 69 2.88 -7.32 -14.54
CA SER A 69 1.46 -7.14 -14.87
C SER A 69 1.18 -5.72 -15.41
N PRO A 70 0.32 -5.59 -16.43
CA PRO A 70 -0.10 -4.27 -16.90
C PRO A 70 -0.83 -3.50 -15.78
N PRO A 71 -0.63 -2.17 -15.66
CA PRO A 71 -1.34 -1.35 -14.67
C PRO A 71 -2.87 -1.42 -14.76
N SER A 72 -3.41 -1.79 -15.93
CA SER A 72 -4.85 -1.91 -16.19
C SER A 72 -5.51 -3.13 -15.57
N SER A 73 -4.73 -4.12 -15.11
CA SER A 73 -5.19 -5.43 -14.66
C SER A 73 -5.30 -5.55 -13.15
N GLY A 74 -5.39 -4.44 -12.40
CA GLY A 74 -5.35 -4.49 -10.94
C GLY A 74 -3.97 -4.87 -10.38
N MET A 75 -3.69 -4.45 -9.15
CA MET A 75 -2.34 -4.65 -8.57
C MET A 75 -2.06 -6.11 -8.20
N LEU A 76 -3.08 -6.84 -7.76
CA LEU A 76 -2.94 -8.22 -7.29
C LEU A 76 -3.64 -9.24 -8.19
N GLU A 77 -4.42 -8.82 -9.18
CA GLU A 77 -5.31 -9.71 -9.95
C GLU A 77 -4.57 -10.93 -10.54
N SER A 78 -3.34 -10.74 -11.06
CA SER A 78 -2.53 -11.79 -11.67
C SER A 78 -2.03 -12.88 -10.72
N VAL A 79 -2.07 -12.62 -9.41
CA VAL A 79 -1.61 -13.54 -8.37
C VAL A 79 -2.67 -13.87 -7.32
N ARG A 80 -3.74 -13.07 -7.22
CA ARG A 80 -4.73 -13.08 -6.12
C ARG A 80 -5.36 -14.46 -5.89
N LYS A 81 -5.70 -15.16 -6.96
CA LYS A 81 -6.29 -16.50 -6.90
C LYS A 81 -5.34 -17.52 -6.26
N ASP A 82 -4.06 -17.44 -6.57
CA ASP A 82 -3.06 -18.46 -6.26
C ASP A 82 -2.04 -18.00 -5.20
N LEU A 83 -2.36 -16.93 -4.46
CA LEU A 83 -1.50 -16.41 -3.40
C LEU A 83 -1.09 -17.50 -2.41
N HIS A 84 0.22 -17.67 -2.25
CA HIS A 84 0.81 -18.57 -1.27
C HIS A 84 0.44 -18.13 0.16
N TRP A 85 0.57 -16.83 0.44
CA TRP A 85 0.15 -16.23 1.71
C TRP A 85 -1.07 -15.33 1.49
N ARG A 86 -2.24 -15.78 1.96
CA ARG A 86 -3.48 -14.99 1.89
C ARG A 86 -3.69 -13.98 3.00
N GLY A 87 -2.85 -14.03 4.05
CA GLY A 87 -2.90 -13.06 5.13
C GLY A 87 -2.18 -11.77 4.75
N SER A 88 -2.79 -10.64 5.02
CA SER A 88 -2.23 -9.31 4.79
C SER A 88 -2.50 -8.37 5.95
N LEU A 89 -1.84 -7.23 5.93
CA LEU A 89 -2.10 -6.13 6.86
C LEU A 89 -2.65 -4.95 6.08
N LEU A 90 -3.81 -4.47 6.50
CA LEU A 90 -4.30 -3.17 6.10
C LEU A 90 -3.73 -2.12 7.03
N THR A 91 -3.31 -0.98 6.47
CA THR A 91 -2.70 0.11 7.20
C THR A 91 -3.31 1.43 6.76
N LEU A 92 -3.60 2.29 7.73
CA LEU A 92 -4.02 3.66 7.51
C LEU A 92 -2.85 4.60 7.82
N SER A 93 -2.36 5.34 6.83
CA SER A 93 -1.35 6.38 7.04
C SER A 93 -1.91 7.77 6.74
N GLY A 94 -1.33 8.79 7.35
CA GLY A 94 -1.79 10.18 7.27
C GLY A 94 -0.92 11.04 8.18
N ASP A 95 -1.31 12.29 8.37
CA ASP A 95 -0.60 13.26 9.21
C ASP A 95 -0.83 12.97 10.73
N PHE A 96 -0.50 11.74 11.13
CA PHE A 96 -0.67 11.20 12.48
C PHE A 96 0.69 11.16 13.19
N ASP A 97 0.78 11.73 14.40
CA ASP A 97 1.97 11.61 15.28
C ASP A 97 2.06 10.23 15.99
N GLU A 98 1.16 9.32 15.66
CA GLU A 98 0.97 8.03 16.33
C GLU A 98 1.06 6.86 15.32
N PRO A 99 1.32 5.62 15.80
CA PRO A 99 1.47 4.48 14.93
C PRO A 99 0.21 4.24 14.08
N PHE A 100 0.43 4.04 12.78
CA PHE A 100 -0.59 3.73 11.78
C PHE A 100 -1.56 2.64 12.27
N PRO A 101 -2.89 2.89 12.32
CA PRO A 101 -3.85 1.84 12.58
C PRO A 101 -3.62 0.69 11.61
N THR A 102 -3.46 -0.53 12.15
CA THR A 102 -3.26 -1.72 11.34
C THR A 102 -4.21 -2.83 11.76
N TRP A 103 -4.73 -3.58 10.78
CA TRP A 103 -5.56 -4.74 11.05
C TRP A 103 -5.29 -5.86 10.06
N ARG A 104 -5.58 -7.09 10.48
CA ARG A 104 -5.43 -8.27 9.65
C ARG A 104 -6.56 -8.32 8.63
N TYR A 105 -6.20 -8.61 7.40
CA TYR A 105 -7.13 -8.85 6.31
C TYR A 105 -6.77 -10.17 5.63
N ARG A 106 -7.78 -10.85 5.09
CA ARG A 106 -7.59 -12.10 4.35
C ARG A 106 -8.00 -11.86 2.91
N ILE A 107 -7.03 -11.93 2.00
CA ILE A 107 -7.26 -11.65 0.59
C ILE A 107 -8.12 -12.76 -0.03
N PRO A 108 -9.30 -12.41 -0.60
CA PRO A 108 -10.15 -13.37 -1.29
C PRO A 108 -9.62 -13.67 -2.70
N GLY A 109 -9.59 -14.95 -3.07
CA GLY A 109 -9.03 -15.39 -4.36
C GLY A 109 -10.00 -15.32 -5.54
N ASP A 110 -11.30 -15.30 -5.28
CA ASP A 110 -12.34 -15.53 -6.30
C ASP A 110 -13.20 -14.29 -6.62
N LEU A 111 -12.93 -13.15 -5.97
CA LEU A 111 -13.63 -11.89 -6.28
C LEU A 111 -13.12 -11.31 -7.59
N SER A 112 -13.97 -10.62 -8.34
CA SER A 112 -13.51 -9.69 -9.37
C SER A 112 -12.67 -8.56 -8.76
N GLU A 113 -11.93 -7.79 -9.57
CA GLU A 113 -11.15 -6.66 -9.03
C GLU A 113 -12.05 -5.60 -8.38
N ASP A 114 -13.17 -5.27 -9.00
CA ASP A 114 -14.14 -4.30 -8.45
C ASP A 114 -14.73 -4.76 -7.10
N GLU A 115 -15.11 -6.04 -6.99
CA GLU A 115 -15.60 -6.61 -5.74
C GLU A 115 -14.51 -6.64 -4.65
N PHE A 116 -13.27 -6.88 -5.05
CA PHE A 116 -12.14 -6.88 -4.13
C PHE A 116 -11.83 -5.49 -3.59
N ILE A 117 -11.82 -4.46 -4.45
CA ILE A 117 -11.67 -3.07 -4.00
C ILE A 117 -12.83 -2.69 -3.08
N ALA A 118 -14.07 -3.06 -3.43
CA ALA A 118 -15.23 -2.79 -2.57
C ALA A 118 -15.13 -3.48 -1.20
N ASP A 119 -14.57 -4.68 -1.13
CA ASP A 119 -14.32 -5.39 0.13
C ASP A 119 -13.23 -4.70 0.97
N LEU A 120 -12.14 -4.25 0.34
CA LEU A 120 -11.07 -3.47 1.01
C LEU A 120 -11.58 -2.15 1.59
N MET A 121 -12.53 -1.51 0.90
CA MET A 121 -13.14 -0.23 1.30
C MET A 121 -14.22 -0.38 2.39
N ASN A 122 -14.46 -1.58 2.90
CA ASN A 122 -15.35 -1.83 4.04
C ASN A 122 -14.59 -2.35 5.27
N PRO A 123 -13.75 -1.52 5.93
CA PRO A 123 -13.05 -1.97 7.12
C PRO A 123 -14.05 -2.26 8.25
N PRO A 124 -13.65 -3.08 9.25
CA PRO A 124 -14.45 -3.27 10.45
C PRO A 124 -14.83 -1.91 11.07
N PHE A 125 -16.13 -1.72 11.38
CA PHE A 125 -16.67 -0.45 11.87
C PHE A 125 -15.87 0.14 13.04
N GLU A 126 -15.35 -0.70 13.93
CA GLU A 126 -14.54 -0.29 15.07
C GLU A 126 -13.24 0.42 14.65
N VAL A 127 -12.58 -0.10 13.61
CA VAL A 127 -11.34 0.49 13.07
C VAL A 127 -11.63 1.84 12.39
N VAL A 128 -12.72 1.91 11.63
CA VAL A 128 -13.14 3.15 10.95
C VAL A 128 -13.54 4.22 11.97
N ARG A 129 -14.33 3.85 12.98
CA ARG A 129 -14.80 4.77 14.02
C ARG A 129 -13.63 5.37 14.78
N ASP A 130 -12.69 4.55 15.24
CA ASP A 130 -11.58 5.03 16.06
C ASP A 130 -10.62 5.91 15.23
N ALA A 131 -10.41 5.59 13.95
CA ALA A 131 -9.65 6.44 13.02
C ALA A 131 -10.35 7.79 12.73
N ILE A 132 -11.65 7.79 12.44
CA ILE A 132 -12.42 9.02 12.17
C ILE A 132 -12.47 9.92 13.39
N LEU A 133 -12.74 9.37 14.59
CA LEU A 133 -12.78 10.15 15.82
C LEU A 133 -11.42 10.82 16.10
N THR A 134 -10.33 10.10 15.88
CA THR A 134 -8.96 10.62 16.04
C THR A 134 -8.67 11.73 15.04
N ALA A 135 -9.03 11.54 13.76
CA ALA A 135 -8.85 12.55 12.72
C ALA A 135 -9.68 13.83 12.99
N GLN A 136 -10.94 13.66 13.40
CA GLN A 136 -11.85 14.78 13.64
C GLN A 136 -11.47 15.60 14.87
N GLN A 137 -11.10 14.96 15.99
CA GLN A 137 -10.58 15.64 17.17
C GLN A 137 -9.33 16.49 16.86
N ARG A 138 -8.45 16.01 15.97
CA ARG A 138 -7.25 16.74 15.57
C ARG A 138 -7.55 17.89 14.62
N ARG A 139 -8.48 17.74 13.67
CA ARG A 139 -8.94 18.85 12.83
C ARG A 139 -9.45 19.98 13.73
N ASP A 140 -10.31 19.65 14.68
CA ASP A 140 -10.84 20.62 15.64
C ASP A 140 -9.72 21.25 16.50
N ALA A 141 -8.73 20.47 16.94
CA ALA A 141 -7.56 20.98 17.66
C ALA A 141 -6.66 21.90 16.81
N LYS A 142 -6.38 21.56 15.54
CA LYS A 142 -5.61 22.38 14.60
C LYS A 142 -6.32 23.72 14.33
N PHE A 143 -7.65 23.74 14.28
CA PHE A 143 -8.44 24.98 14.14
C PHE A 143 -8.56 25.79 15.44
N ALA A 144 -8.63 25.14 16.61
CA ALA A 144 -8.80 25.81 17.89
C ALA A 144 -7.48 26.36 18.49
N ALA A 145 -6.34 25.70 18.25
CA ALA A 145 -5.05 26.07 18.85
C ALA A 145 -4.58 27.50 18.50
N PRO A 146 -4.74 28.03 17.27
CA PRO A 146 -4.42 29.42 16.95
C PRO A 146 -5.35 30.41 17.68
N LEU A 147 -6.64 30.10 17.81
CA LEU A 147 -7.62 30.99 18.45
C LEU A 147 -7.37 31.12 19.95
N LEU A 148 -6.98 30.03 20.61
CA LEU A 148 -6.63 30.02 22.03
C LEU A 148 -5.29 30.73 22.32
N SER A 149 -4.31 30.65 21.41
CA SER A 149 -3.05 31.36 21.56
C SER A 149 -3.19 32.88 21.37
N PHE A 150 -4.12 33.34 20.52
CA PHE A 150 -4.48 34.77 20.47
C PHE A 150 -5.22 35.24 21.74
N ALA A 151 -6.11 34.42 22.31
CA ALA A 151 -6.85 34.76 23.52
C ALA A 151 -5.97 34.81 24.79
N LEU A 152 -4.87 34.07 24.84
CA LEU A 152 -3.92 34.05 25.96
C LEU A 152 -2.78 35.08 25.83
N ALA A 153 -2.58 35.64 24.63
CA ALA A 153 -1.60 36.70 24.35
C ALA A 153 -2.18 38.12 24.47
N SER A 154 -3.46 38.23 24.85
CA SER A 154 -4.21 39.47 25.11
C SER A 154 -4.40 39.67 26.61
#